data_AF-A0AA88WP98-F1
#
_entry.id   AF-A0AA88WP98-F1
#
_cell.length_a   1.000
_cell.length_b   1.000
_cell.length_c   1.000
_cell.angle_alpha   90.00
_cell.angle_beta   90.00
_cell.angle_gamma   90.00
#
_symmetry.space_group_name_H-M   'P 1'
#
loop_
_entity.id
_entity.type
_entity.pdbx_description
1 polymer ?
#
loop_
_entity_poly.entity_id
_entity_poly.type
_entity_poly.pdbx_seq_one_letter_code
_entity_poly.pdbx_strand_id
1 'polypeptide(L)' 'MDPGKVVIPDKSSATFLSLVGNLDKRVKLDESIKNVDGRYFPALSVMAAKASYENEAYIKNVVSEHWEVSTI' A
#
# COMPACT_ATOMS: atom_id res chain seq x y z
N MET A 1 6.04 -25.83 26.72
CA MET A 1 5.77 -25.16 25.44
C MET A 1 4.70 -24.13 25.71
N ASP A 2 5.05 -22.85 25.58
CA ASP A 2 4.08 -21.77 25.78
C ASP A 2 3.15 -21.74 24.55
N PRO A 3 1.82 -21.88 24.68
CA PRO A 3 0.93 -21.79 23.53
C PRO A 3 1.10 -20.40 22.92
N GLY A 4 1.54 -20.35 21.65
CA GLY A 4 1.87 -19.09 20.98
C GLY A 4 0.72 -18.09 21.07
N LYS A 5 1.01 -16.89 21.58
CA LYS A 5 0.03 -15.82 21.71
C LYS A 5 -0.41 -15.36 20.31
N VAL A 6 -1.69 -15.52 20.01
CA VAL A 6 -2.28 -14.98 18.78
C VAL A 6 -2.34 -13.46 18.90
N VAL A 7 -1.73 -12.76 17.94
CA VAL A 7 -1.79 -11.29 17.83
C VAL A 7 -2.80 -10.93 16.74
N ILE A 8 -3.84 -10.19 17.12
CA ILE A 8 -4.83 -9.68 16.18
C ILE A 8 -4.37 -8.29 15.72
N PRO A 9 -4.19 -8.04 14.41
CA PRO A 9 -3.79 -6.73 13.90
C PRO A 9 -4.88 -5.67 14.15
N ASP A 10 -4.45 -4.48 14.55
CA ASP A 10 -5.34 -3.31 14.69
C ASP A 10 -5.70 -2.77 13.30
N LYS A 11 -7.00 -2.81 12.97
CA LYS A 11 -7.53 -2.37 11.67
C LYS A 11 -7.39 -0.86 11.42
N SER A 12 -7.17 -0.07 12.46
CA SER A 12 -6.99 1.38 12.36
C SER A 12 -5.53 1.80 12.16
N SER A 13 -4.58 0.87 12.33
CA SER A 13 -3.16 1.16 12.19
C SER A 13 -2.76 1.44 10.74
N ALA A 14 -1.84 2.38 10.53
CA ALA A 14 -1.20 2.60 9.24
C ALA A 14 -0.34 1.40 8.77
N THR A 15 -0.04 0.44 9.66
CA THR A 15 0.69 -0.80 9.35
C THR A 15 -0.24 -1.99 9.13
N PHE A 16 -1.55 -1.80 9.25
CA PHE A 16 -2.51 -2.84 8.92
C PHE A 16 -2.49 -3.11 7.41
N LEU A 17 -2.58 -4.39 7.06
CA LEU A 17 -2.73 -4.84 5.69
C LEU A 17 -3.89 -5.83 5.62
N SER A 18 -4.77 -5.63 4.65
CA SER A 18 -5.81 -6.56 4.26
C SER A 18 -5.20 -7.84 3.68
N LEU A 19 -6.05 -8.78 3.28
CA LEU A 19 -5.62 -9.94 2.52
C LEU A 19 -4.87 -9.52 1.23
N VAL A 20 -5.39 -8.50 0.53
CA VAL A 20 -4.82 -8.02 -0.73
C VAL A 20 -3.43 -7.40 -0.49
N GLY A 21 -3.30 -6.56 0.54
CA GLY A 21 -2.02 -5.98 0.94
C GLY A 21 -0.97 -7.01 1.37
N ASN A 22 -1.40 -8.14 1.94
CA ASN A 22 -0.51 -9.25 2.27
C ASN A 22 -0.08 -10.08 1.05
N LEU A 23 -0.93 -10.18 0.02
CA LEU A 23 -0.61 -10.83 -1.26
C LEU A 23 0.40 -10.00 -2.08
N ASP A 24 0.29 -8.67 -2.05
CA ASP A 24 1.22 -7.76 -2.70
C ASP A 24 1.66 -6.61 -1.79
N LYS A 25 2.81 -6.81 -1.15
CA LYS A 25 3.42 -5.88 -0.19
C LYS A 25 4.17 -4.72 -0.83
N ARG A 26 4.22 -4.61 -2.16
CA ARG A 26 4.92 -3.50 -2.81
C ARG A 26 4.19 -2.21 -2.52
N VAL A 27 4.93 -1.22 -2.00
CA VAL A 27 4.39 0.10 -1.70
C VAL A 27 4.90 1.14 -2.68
N LYS A 28 6.13 0.99 -3.18
CA LYS A 28 6.71 1.90 -4.17
C LYS A 28 6.48 1.39 -5.59
N LEU A 29 6.28 2.34 -6.51
CA LEU A 29 6.34 2.04 -7.94
C LEU A 29 7.79 1.67 -8.32
N ASP A 30 7.96 0.79 -9.29
CA ASP A 30 9.28 0.46 -9.82
C ASP A 30 9.94 1.73 -10.40
N GLU A 31 11.10 2.09 -9.87
CA GLU A 31 11.82 3.32 -10.22
C GLU A 31 12.26 3.36 -11.69
N SER A 32 12.30 2.21 -12.37
CA SER A 32 12.56 2.13 -13.81
C SER A 32 11.37 2.57 -14.67
N ILE A 33 10.15 2.55 -14.12
CA ILE A 33 8.93 2.98 -14.78
C ILE A 33 8.78 4.49 -14.58
N LYS A 34 9.35 5.27 -15.50
CA LYS A 34 9.25 6.73 -15.50
C LYS A 34 7.87 7.19 -15.97
N ASN A 35 7.48 8.42 -15.63
CA ASN A 35 6.21 9.04 -16.02
C ASN A 35 5.96 9.15 -17.54
N VAL A 36 7.02 9.06 -18.35
CA VAL A 36 6.96 9.04 -19.82
C VAL A 36 6.79 7.64 -20.40
N ASP A 37 6.89 6.60 -19.56
CA ASP A 37 6.74 5.21 -19.97
C ASP A 37 5.25 4.84 -20.06
N GLY A 38 4.84 4.18 -21.14
CA GLY A 38 3.45 3.71 -21.31
C GLY A 38 2.99 2.75 -20.20
N ARG A 39 3.93 2.13 -19.47
CA ARG A 39 3.66 1.26 -18.31
C ARG A 39 3.34 2.03 -17.03
N TYR A 40 3.59 3.33 -16.97
CA TYR A 40 3.41 4.15 -15.77
C TYR A 40 1.95 4.15 -15.28
N PHE A 41 1.00 4.55 -16.13
CA PHE A 41 -0.40 4.61 -15.74
C PHE A 41 -0.98 3.24 -15.34
N PRO A 42 -0.77 2.15 -16.12
CA PRO A 42 -1.22 0.82 -15.70
C PRO A 42 -0.65 0.40 -14.34
N ALA A 43 0.65 0.59 -14.11
CA ALA A 43 1.28 0.20 -12.86
C ALA A 43 0.78 1.04 -11.68
N LEU A 44 0.60 2.35 -11.86
CA LEU A 44 0.00 3.23 -10.85
C LEU A 44 -1.46 2.84 -10.55
N SER A 45 -2.27 2.54 -11.57
CA SER A 45 -3.66 2.12 -11.39
C SER A 45 -3.77 0.82 -10.59
N VAL A 46 -2.90 -0.17 -10.84
CA VAL A 46 -2.85 -1.42 -10.05
C VAL A 46 -2.48 -1.13 -8.60
N MET A 47 -1.50 -0.26 -8.36
CA MET A 47 -1.09 0.16 -7.01
C MET A 47 -2.22 0.89 -6.27
N ALA A 48 -2.97 1.75 -6.94
CA ALA A 48 -4.13 2.43 -6.38
C ALA A 48 -5.30 1.46 -6.10
N ALA A 49 -5.58 0.54 -7.04
CA ALA A 49 -6.66 -0.43 -6.94
C ALA A 49 -6.46 -1.41 -5.77
N LYS A 50 -5.22 -1.78 -5.42
CA LYS A 50 -4.97 -2.57 -4.22
C LYS A 50 -5.01 -1.74 -2.94
N ALA A 51 -4.52 -0.49 -2.97
CA ALA A 51 -4.52 0.40 -1.81
C ALA A 51 -5.93 0.78 -1.35
N SER A 52 -6.93 0.79 -2.25
CA SER A 52 -8.32 1.12 -1.91
C SER A 52 -9.00 0.13 -0.95
N TYR A 53 -8.44 -1.07 -0.77
CA TYR A 53 -8.92 -2.06 0.20
C TYR A 53 -8.34 -1.87 1.60
N GLU A 54 -7.39 -0.95 1.77
CA GLU A 54 -6.73 -0.67 3.02
C GLU A 54 -7.41 0.48 3.78
N ASN A 55 -7.09 0.64 5.07
CA ASN A 55 -7.71 1.68 5.88
C ASN A 55 -7.17 3.09 5.53
N GLU A 56 -7.89 4.12 5.97
CA GLU A 56 -7.54 5.51 5.73
C GLU A 56 -6.13 5.89 6.19
N ALA A 57 -5.68 5.40 7.35
CA ALA A 57 -4.35 5.69 7.89
C ALA A 57 -3.25 5.08 7.00
N TYR A 58 -3.46 3.87 6.48
CA TYR A 58 -2.57 3.24 5.51
C TYR A 58 -2.52 4.06 4.20
N ILE A 59 -3.69 4.41 3.65
CA ILE A 59 -3.77 5.18 2.39
C ILE A 59 -3.06 6.53 2.52
N LYS A 60 -3.32 7.28 3.60
CA LYS A 60 -2.65 8.56 3.86
C LYS A 60 -1.13 8.42 3.90
N ASN A 61 -0.63 7.43 4.65
CA ASN A 61 0.80 7.15 4.74
C ASN A 61 1.42 6.79 3.39
N VAL A 62 0.76 5.96 2.59
CA VAL A 62 1.27 5.56 1.25
C VAL A 62 1.31 6.75 0.30
N VAL A 63 0.24 7.54 0.23
CA VAL A 63 0.16 8.67 -0.70
C VAL A 63 1.15 9.77 -0.33
N SER A 64 1.25 10.15 0.95
CA SER A 64 2.14 11.24 1.39
C SER A 64 3.61 10.84 1.45
N GLU A 65 3.92 9.72 2.10
CA GLU A 65 5.32 9.35 2.43
C GLU A 65 5.99 8.50 1.35
N HIS A 66 5.22 7.75 0.56
CA HIS A 66 5.79 6.77 -0.37
C HIS A 66 5.62 7.15 -1.83
N TRP A 67 4.53 7.80 -2.21
CA TRP A 67 4.31 8.23 -3.59
C TRP A 67 4.59 9.72 -3.80
N GLU A 68 4.76 10.48 -2.72
CA GLU A 68 5.02 11.93 -2.75
C GLU A 68 4.00 12.70 -3.61
N VAL A 69 2.79 12.15 -3.75
CA VAL A 69 1.70 12.79 -4.48
C VAL A 69 1.07 13.79 -3.52
N SER A 70 1.36 15.08 -3.75
CA SER A 70 0.70 16.16 -3.00
C SER A 70 -0.81 16.08 -3.21
N THR A 71 -1.56 15.91 -2.13
CA THR A 71 -3.01 16.07 -2.18
C THR A 71 -3.30 17.56 -2.40
N ILE A 72 -4.10 17.88 -3.42
CA ILE A 72 -4.53 19.24 -3.76
C ILE A 72 -5.55 19.73 -2.73
#